data_AF-A0A8B9JT66-F1
#
_entry.id   AF-A0A8B9JT66-F1
#
_cell.length_a   1.000
_cell.length_b   1.000
_cell.length_c   1.000
_cell.angle_alpha   90.00
_cell.angle_beta   90.00
_cell.angle_gamma   90.00
#
_symmetry.space_group_name_H-M   'P 1'
#
loop_
_entity.id
_entity.type
_entity.pdbx_description
1 polymer ?
#
loop_
_entity_poly.entity_id
_entity_poly.type
_entity_poly.pdbx_seq_one_letter_code
_entity_poly.pdbx_strand_id
1 'polypeptide(L)'
;TQSMLSTGNQSPASSTECQSIKCQIFLGSLEYPVYLISVAEEIPTDVLRQREVKWLEMLSSWDKWMSKKHKKVKLRCQKGIPPSLRGRVWLYLCGGKVKMEQNAHRFQDLDSQPGDPKWVDVIEKDLHRQFPFHEMFVARGGHGQQDLFRVLKAYSLYRPEEGYCQAQAPIAAVLLMHMPAEEAFWCLVQICEKYLPGYYSAGLEAIQLDGEILFALLKRVSPVAHRHLKKHKIDPILYMTEWFMCVFSRTLPWASVLRVWDMFFCEGVKIVFRVGLVLLKCMLGSQEKLKVCQGQYETMELLRAIEPRYMQEGFLIREILELPVSERDIEKEHLSQLRLWKESRGELRCKSPPRMHGARAIMAADPPSKQDLRQRPTITVEFPPSSKNTEEEKDKKKTNGQKTETSPPETANQHLLPQDQLLPGQPQPLLKDTPLQGSNQSLSSAEHDTYL
;
A
#
# COMPACT_ATOMS: atom_id res chain seq x y z
N THR A 1 24.35 54.99 23.98
CA THR A 1 23.97 53.95 23.00
C THR A 1 23.97 52.58 23.68
N GLN A 2 23.07 52.51 24.67
CA GLN A 2 22.50 51.35 25.36
C GLN A 2 22.18 50.18 24.41
N SER A 3 22.11 48.90 24.78
CA SER A 3 22.04 48.26 26.09
C SER A 3 22.06 46.73 25.92
N MET A 4 22.89 46.07 26.73
CA MET A 4 22.68 44.84 27.50
C MET A 4 22.05 43.59 26.85
N LEU A 5 22.84 42.50 26.86
CA LEU A 5 22.33 41.16 27.11
C LEU A 5 23.01 40.63 28.38
N SER A 6 22.25 40.55 29.47
CA SER A 6 22.57 39.72 30.63
C SER A 6 21.29 39.39 31.40
N THR A 7 21.22 38.12 31.82
CA THR A 7 20.36 37.48 32.84
C THR A 7 18.87 37.24 32.57
N GLY A 8 18.45 35.99 32.79
CA GLY A 8 17.03 35.66 33.00
C GLY A 8 16.68 34.17 32.87
N ASN A 9 17.00 33.38 33.89
CA ASN A 9 16.51 32.00 34.14
C ASN A 9 14.99 31.83 33.94
N GLN A 10 14.56 30.69 33.38
CA GLN A 10 13.49 29.82 33.96
C GLN A 10 13.32 28.51 33.15
N SER A 11 13.29 27.38 33.87
CA SER A 11 13.09 26.00 33.39
C SER A 11 11.59 25.68 33.16
N PRO A 12 11.20 24.48 32.68
CA PRO A 12 10.27 24.34 31.56
C PRO A 12 8.84 23.99 31.98
N ALA A 13 7.85 24.61 31.34
CA ALA A 13 6.46 24.16 31.40
C ALA A 13 6.19 23.21 30.23
N SER A 14 5.84 21.98 30.59
CA SER A 14 5.39 20.91 29.71
C SER A 14 4.06 21.25 29.03
N SER A 15 4.05 21.36 27.71
CA SER A 15 2.86 21.22 26.88
C SER A 15 3.20 20.35 25.68
N THR A 16 2.69 19.12 25.69
CA THR A 16 2.80 18.15 24.60
C THR A 16 1.95 18.62 23.44
N GLU A 17 2.52 19.50 22.62
CA GLU A 17 1.92 19.96 21.39
C GLU A 17 2.05 18.85 20.34
N CYS A 18 0.91 18.32 19.92
CA CYS A 18 0.79 17.31 18.87
C CYS A 18 1.29 17.92 17.56
N GLN A 19 2.59 17.80 17.29
CA GLN A 19 3.19 18.16 16.02
C GLN A 19 2.61 17.24 14.94
N SER A 20 1.60 17.73 14.26
CA SER A 20 1.17 17.21 12.97
C SER A 20 2.36 17.39 12.03
N ILE A 21 3.13 16.33 11.79
CA ILE A 21 4.22 16.32 10.82
C ILE A 21 3.61 16.64 9.45
N LYS A 22 3.66 17.92 9.07
CA LYS A 22 3.44 18.37 7.70
C LYS A 22 4.68 17.96 6.91
N CYS A 23 4.70 16.74 6.39
CA CYS A 23 5.63 16.36 5.32
C CYS A 23 5.27 17.15 4.06
N GLN A 24 5.81 18.36 3.95
CA GLN A 24 5.85 19.13 2.71
C GLN A 24 6.90 18.47 1.80
N ILE A 25 6.51 17.38 1.14
CA ILE A 25 7.37 16.68 0.20
C ILE A 25 7.40 17.49 -1.09
N PHE A 26 8.47 18.26 -1.27
CA PHE A 26 8.84 18.86 -2.54
C PHE A 26 9.44 17.73 -3.40
N LEU A 27 8.59 16.97 -4.11
CA LEU A 27 9.05 16.03 -5.12
C LEU A 27 9.62 16.84 -6.28
N GLY A 28 10.95 16.88 -6.37
CA GLY A 28 11.67 17.55 -7.44
C GLY A 28 11.26 17.00 -8.81
N SER A 29 10.72 17.88 -9.63
CA SER A 29 10.83 17.84 -11.08
C SER A 29 11.32 19.21 -11.47
N LEU A 30 12.44 19.26 -12.20
CA LEU A 30 12.97 20.33 -13.05
C LEU A 30 12.67 21.78 -12.63
N GLU A 31 13.69 22.62 -12.47
CA GLU A 31 13.56 24.06 -12.23
C GLU A 31 12.42 24.71 -13.05
N TYR A 32 11.27 24.89 -12.41
CA TYR A 32 10.14 25.65 -12.93
C TYR A 32 9.80 26.71 -11.87
N PRO A 33 9.52 27.96 -12.29
CA PRO A 33 9.36 29.09 -11.38
C PRO A 33 8.20 28.87 -10.40
N VAL A 34 8.42 29.30 -9.16
CA VAL A 34 7.65 29.14 -7.91
C VAL A 34 6.22 29.73 -7.93
N TYR A 35 5.63 29.96 -9.11
CA TYR A 35 4.34 30.63 -9.27
C TYR A 35 3.26 29.73 -9.88
N LEU A 36 3.02 28.55 -9.31
CA LEU A 36 1.70 27.90 -9.37
C LEU A 36 1.54 26.74 -8.36
N ILE A 37 1.84 27.01 -7.08
CA ILE A 37 1.39 26.10 -6.01
C ILE A 37 -0.13 26.27 -5.90
N SER A 38 -0.87 25.36 -6.53
CA SER A 38 -2.27 25.14 -6.21
C SER A 38 -2.38 24.95 -4.70
N VAL A 39 -2.91 25.96 -3.99
CA VAL A 39 -3.19 25.87 -2.56
C VAL A 39 -4.14 24.68 -2.39
N ALA A 40 -3.62 23.55 -1.92
CA ALA A 40 -4.46 22.44 -1.48
C ALA A 40 -5.39 23.03 -0.42
N GLU A 41 -6.69 23.04 -0.70
CA GLU A 41 -7.70 23.60 0.18
C GLU A 41 -7.55 22.91 1.55
N GLU A 42 -6.96 23.60 2.53
CA GLU A 42 -6.62 22.98 3.81
C GLU A 42 -7.92 22.59 4.51
N ILE A 43 -8.18 21.29 4.60
CA ILE A 43 -9.36 20.75 5.28
C ILE A 43 -9.26 21.14 6.76
N PRO A 44 -10.27 21.82 7.34
CA PRO A 44 -10.23 22.21 8.75
C PRO A 44 -9.98 21.00 9.67
N THR A 45 -9.14 21.17 10.69
CA THR A 45 -8.72 20.08 11.58
C THR A 45 -9.89 19.36 12.24
N ASP A 46 -10.95 20.09 12.60
CA ASP A 46 -12.15 19.49 13.19
C ASP A 46 -12.90 18.58 12.21
N VAL A 47 -12.94 18.96 10.93
CA VAL A 47 -13.51 18.12 9.87
C VAL A 47 -12.67 16.86 9.67
N LEU A 48 -11.34 16.98 9.74
CA LEU A 48 -10.43 15.84 9.66
C LEU A 48 -10.65 14.87 10.83
N ARG A 49 -10.68 15.37 12.08
CA ARG A 49 -10.97 14.58 13.28
C ARG A 49 -12.31 13.86 13.20
N GLN A 50 -13.37 14.54 12.74
CA GLN A 50 -14.66 13.90 12.51
C GLN A 50 -14.61 12.79 11.46
N ARG A 51 -13.78 12.95 10.41
CA ARG A 51 -13.58 11.89 9.41
C ARG A 51 -12.85 10.70 10.04
N GLU A 52 -11.84 10.94 10.87
CA GLU A 52 -11.07 9.91 11.57
C GLU A 52 -11.95 9.07 12.49
N VAL A 53 -12.75 9.69 13.37
CA VAL A 53 -13.69 8.99 14.26
C VAL A 53 -14.60 8.07 13.46
N LYS A 54 -15.16 8.58 12.36
CA LYS A 54 -16.03 7.78 11.50
C LYS A 54 -15.29 6.62 10.81
N TRP A 55 -13.99 6.72 10.55
CA TRP A 55 -13.18 5.62 10.00
C TRP A 55 -12.84 4.59 11.07
N LEU A 56 -12.52 5.02 12.29
CA LEU A 56 -12.30 4.14 13.44
C LEU A 56 -13.55 3.30 13.76
N GLU A 57 -14.74 3.91 13.72
CA GLU A 57 -16.03 3.20 13.84
C GLU A 57 -16.26 2.16 12.73
N MET A 58 -15.73 2.39 11.52
CA MET A 58 -15.82 1.40 10.45
C MET A 58 -14.86 0.24 10.68
N LEU A 59 -13.62 0.54 11.08
CA LEU A 59 -12.58 -0.45 11.36
C LEU A 59 -12.92 -1.34 12.57
N SER A 60 -13.67 -0.84 13.56
CA SER A 60 -14.12 -1.64 14.71
C SER A 60 -15.17 -2.69 14.36
N SER A 61 -15.82 -2.57 13.20
CA SER A 61 -16.85 -3.50 12.73
C SER A 61 -16.67 -3.78 11.24
N TRP A 62 -15.43 -4.01 10.81
CA TRP A 62 -15.05 -4.06 9.40
C TRP A 62 -15.89 -5.03 8.55
N ASP A 63 -16.07 -6.28 9.01
CA ASP A 63 -16.89 -7.29 8.32
C ASP A 63 -18.31 -6.80 8.02
N LYS A 64 -18.95 -6.17 9.02
CA LYS A 64 -20.31 -5.65 8.90
C LYS A 64 -20.37 -4.51 7.89
N TRP A 65 -19.36 -3.65 7.89
CA TRP A 65 -19.29 -2.52 6.95
C TRP A 65 -19.05 -2.99 5.52
N MET A 66 -18.17 -3.97 5.33
CA MET A 66 -17.85 -4.50 4.01
C MET A 66 -18.95 -5.39 3.44
N SER A 67 -19.67 -6.14 4.28
CA SER A 67 -20.83 -6.93 3.84
C SER A 67 -22.07 -6.09 3.57
N LYS A 68 -22.47 -5.21 4.50
CA LYS A 68 -23.77 -4.50 4.46
C LYS A 68 -23.70 -3.06 3.98
N LYS A 69 -22.53 -2.41 4.08
CA LYS A 69 -22.38 -0.95 3.85
C LYS A 69 -21.22 -0.61 2.90
N HIS A 70 -20.80 -1.55 2.04
CA HIS A 70 -19.68 -1.37 1.11
C HIS A 70 -19.79 -0.10 0.26
N LYS A 71 -20.99 0.24 -0.23
CA LYS A 71 -21.23 1.48 -1.00
C LYS A 71 -20.80 2.75 -0.24
N LYS A 72 -21.00 2.76 1.09
CA LYS A 72 -20.62 3.88 1.95
C LYS A 72 -19.11 3.90 2.24
N VAL A 73 -18.48 2.73 2.36
CA VAL A 73 -17.00 2.62 2.44
C VAL A 73 -16.38 3.16 1.16
N LYS A 74 -16.83 2.70 0.00
CA LYS A 74 -16.43 3.19 -1.32
C LYS A 74 -16.55 4.71 -1.43
N LEU A 75 -17.71 5.29 -1.09
CA LEU A 75 -17.89 6.74 -1.13
C LEU A 75 -16.90 7.50 -0.24
N ARG A 76 -16.48 6.91 0.90
CA ARG A 76 -15.49 7.53 1.78
C ARG A 76 -14.08 7.41 1.20
N CYS A 77 -13.70 6.29 0.57
CA CYS A 77 -12.46 6.19 -0.19
C CYS A 77 -12.39 7.24 -1.31
N GLN A 78 -13.51 7.47 -2.01
CA GLN A 78 -13.63 8.51 -3.05
C GLN A 78 -13.59 9.94 -2.51
N LYS A 79 -13.81 10.15 -1.20
CA LYS A 79 -13.67 11.46 -0.54
C LYS A 79 -12.30 11.72 0.07
N GLY A 80 -11.49 10.68 0.31
CA GLY A 80 -10.22 10.79 1.01
C GLY A 80 -10.20 10.02 2.31
N ILE A 81 -9.20 9.16 2.46
CA ILE A 81 -8.85 8.55 3.74
C ILE A 81 -7.96 9.56 4.51
N PRO A 82 -8.26 9.85 5.79
CA PRO A 82 -7.40 10.68 6.63
C PRO A 82 -5.96 10.16 6.66
N PRO A 83 -4.93 11.03 6.57
CA PRO A 83 -3.53 10.62 6.54
C PRO A 83 -3.13 9.67 7.67
N SER A 84 -3.56 9.97 8.89
CA SER A 84 -3.34 9.19 10.11
C SER A 84 -3.86 7.76 10.07
N LEU A 85 -4.81 7.46 9.17
CA LEU A 85 -5.47 6.16 9.08
C LEU A 85 -5.16 5.41 7.78
N ARG A 86 -4.42 6.00 6.83
CA ARG A 86 -4.17 5.38 5.52
C ARG A 86 -3.53 4.02 5.63
N GLY A 87 -2.42 3.89 6.36
CA GLY A 87 -1.71 2.61 6.48
C GLY A 87 -2.62 1.49 6.95
N ARG A 88 -3.36 1.76 8.03
CA ARG A 88 -4.34 0.84 8.60
C ARG A 88 -5.51 0.53 7.65
N VAL A 89 -6.11 1.54 7.03
CA VAL A 89 -7.27 1.33 6.15
C VAL A 89 -6.86 0.58 4.87
N TRP A 90 -5.71 0.90 4.28
CA TRP A 90 -5.17 0.20 3.12
C TRP A 90 -4.92 -1.27 3.42
N LEU A 91 -4.30 -1.58 4.57
CA LEU A 91 -4.07 -2.95 5.03
C LEU A 91 -5.37 -3.76 5.19
N TYR A 92 -6.45 -3.12 5.64
CA TYR A 92 -7.78 -3.74 5.73
C TYR A 92 -8.47 -3.89 4.37
N LEU A 93 -8.38 -2.88 3.50
CA LEU A 93 -8.99 -2.90 2.16
C LEU A 93 -8.37 -3.97 1.27
N CYS A 94 -7.04 -4.13 1.31
CA CYS A 94 -6.34 -5.11 0.48
C CYS A 94 -6.43 -6.55 1.00
N GLY A 95 -7.02 -6.76 2.18
CA GLY A 95 -7.02 -8.07 2.86
C GLY A 95 -5.67 -8.46 3.46
N GLY A 96 -4.68 -7.55 3.47
CA GLY A 96 -3.36 -7.79 4.04
C GLY A 96 -3.42 -8.05 5.54
N LYS A 97 -4.34 -7.40 6.27
CA LYS A 97 -4.55 -7.65 7.70
C LYS A 97 -4.85 -9.12 8.01
N VAL A 98 -5.76 -9.71 7.23
CA VAL A 98 -6.19 -11.11 7.41
C VAL A 98 -5.05 -12.05 7.05
N LYS A 99 -4.40 -11.80 5.92
CA LYS A 99 -3.28 -12.63 5.45
C LYS A 99 -2.10 -12.61 6.42
N MET A 100 -1.81 -11.46 7.00
CA MET A 100 -0.79 -11.30 8.04
C MET A 100 -1.09 -12.12 9.29
N GLU A 101 -2.31 -12.04 9.85
CA GLU A 101 -2.67 -12.82 11.04
C GLU A 101 -2.66 -14.33 10.79
N GLN A 102 -3.02 -14.77 9.58
CA GLN A 102 -2.98 -16.18 9.18
C GLN A 102 -1.56 -16.72 8.95
N ASN A 103 -0.58 -15.83 8.78
CA ASN A 103 0.82 -16.17 8.47
C ASN A 103 1.76 -15.50 9.48
N ALA A 104 1.44 -15.62 10.76
CA ALA A 104 2.26 -15.05 11.83
C ALA A 104 3.73 -15.49 11.70
N HIS A 105 4.65 -14.56 11.96
CA HIS A 105 6.11 -14.75 11.88
C HIS A 105 6.69 -14.96 10.47
N ARG A 106 5.85 -15.14 9.44
CA ARG A 106 6.33 -15.46 8.09
C ARG A 106 7.21 -14.38 7.49
N PHE A 107 6.92 -13.10 7.74
CA PHE A 107 7.77 -12.00 7.26
C PHE A 107 9.14 -12.04 7.93
N GLN A 108 9.19 -12.25 9.25
CA GLN A 108 10.42 -12.35 10.02
C GLN A 108 11.28 -13.53 9.56
N ASP A 109 10.66 -14.68 9.29
CA ASP A 109 11.35 -15.86 8.77
C ASP A 109 12.00 -15.59 7.41
N LEU A 110 11.30 -14.89 6.51
CA LEU A 110 11.82 -14.53 5.19
C LEU A 110 12.90 -13.45 5.28
N ASP A 111 12.71 -12.46 6.14
CA ASP A 111 13.66 -11.38 6.35
C ASP A 111 14.99 -11.87 6.97
N SER A 112 14.95 -12.92 7.79
CA SER A 112 16.15 -13.53 8.35
C SER A 112 17.00 -14.31 7.33
N GLN A 113 16.42 -14.67 6.18
CA GLN A 113 17.12 -15.41 5.14
C GLN A 113 17.99 -14.49 4.26
N PRO A 114 19.08 -15.02 3.68
CA PRO A 114 20.05 -14.23 2.92
C PRO A 114 19.49 -13.65 1.61
N GLY A 115 18.40 -14.19 1.06
CA GLY A 115 17.91 -13.83 -0.28
C GLY A 115 18.64 -14.58 -1.40
N ASP A 116 18.06 -14.58 -2.60
CA ASP A 116 18.78 -15.00 -3.81
C ASP A 116 19.76 -13.89 -4.21
N PRO A 117 21.08 -14.16 -4.36
CA PRO A 117 22.08 -13.17 -4.73
C PRO A 117 21.70 -12.35 -5.97
N LYS A 118 21.07 -12.99 -6.96
CA LYS A 118 20.60 -12.31 -8.18
C LYS A 118 19.64 -11.18 -7.86
N TRP A 119 18.67 -11.42 -6.98
CA TRP A 119 17.65 -10.42 -6.65
C TRP A 119 18.17 -9.39 -5.66
N VAL A 120 18.99 -9.81 -4.70
CA VAL A 120 19.63 -8.91 -3.74
C VAL A 120 20.41 -7.82 -4.46
N ASP A 121 21.28 -8.19 -5.42
CA ASP A 121 22.09 -7.24 -6.18
C ASP A 121 21.24 -6.22 -6.96
N VAL A 122 20.13 -6.66 -7.54
CA VAL A 122 19.23 -5.77 -8.30
C VAL A 122 18.46 -4.84 -7.35
N ILE A 123 17.98 -5.37 -6.22
CA ILE A 123 17.26 -4.58 -5.21
C ILE A 123 18.18 -3.48 -4.68
N GLU A 124 19.40 -3.80 -4.26
CA GLU A 124 20.37 -2.82 -3.73
C GLU A 124 20.65 -1.68 -4.73
N LYS A 125 20.80 -2.02 -6.01
CA LYS A 125 20.95 -1.03 -7.08
C LYS A 125 19.68 -0.20 -7.30
N ASP A 126 18.50 -0.69 -6.96
CA ASP A 126 17.26 0.07 -7.12
C ASP A 126 16.93 0.99 -5.94
N LEU A 127 17.40 0.68 -4.72
CA LEU A 127 17.03 1.42 -3.50
C LEU A 127 17.26 2.93 -3.62
N HIS A 128 18.42 3.33 -4.15
CA HIS A 128 18.82 4.74 -4.23
C HIS A 128 18.01 5.56 -5.25
N ARG A 129 17.27 4.91 -6.15
CA ARG A 129 16.43 5.58 -7.15
C ARG A 129 14.99 5.76 -6.67
N GLN A 130 14.61 5.15 -5.55
CA GLN A 130 13.24 5.23 -5.04
C GLN A 130 13.06 6.45 -4.15
N PHE A 131 12.32 7.45 -4.66
CA PHE A 131 12.03 8.69 -3.94
C PHE A 131 13.28 9.33 -3.30
N PRO A 132 14.34 9.60 -4.09
CA PRO A 132 15.67 9.97 -3.57
C PRO A 132 15.70 11.26 -2.75
N PHE A 133 14.69 12.13 -2.90
CA PHE A 133 14.56 13.39 -2.18
C PHE A 133 13.63 13.29 -0.96
N HIS A 134 13.02 12.13 -0.72
CA HIS A 134 12.13 11.93 0.41
C HIS A 134 12.93 11.65 1.68
N GLU A 135 12.57 12.31 2.79
CA GLU A 135 13.30 12.24 4.07
C GLU A 135 13.54 10.80 4.56
N MET A 136 12.56 9.91 4.35
CA MET A 136 12.68 8.49 4.71
C MET A 136 13.76 7.73 3.89
N PHE A 137 14.02 8.14 2.64
CA PHE A 137 14.85 7.38 1.68
C PHE A 137 16.12 8.11 1.25
N VAL A 138 16.29 9.39 1.61
CA VAL A 138 17.42 10.23 1.20
C VAL A 138 18.76 9.74 1.75
N ALA A 139 18.77 9.20 2.98
CA ALA A 139 19.98 8.69 3.61
C ALA A 139 20.34 7.32 3.02
N ARG A 140 21.49 7.23 2.33
CA ARG A 140 22.03 5.96 1.85
C ARG A 140 22.27 5.01 3.01
N GLY A 141 21.69 3.82 2.94
CA GLY A 141 21.75 2.84 4.03
C GLY A 141 21.00 3.27 5.29
N GLY A 142 20.17 4.32 5.24
CA GLY A 142 19.31 4.72 6.36
C GLY A 142 18.13 3.76 6.56
N HIS A 143 17.40 3.93 7.66
CA HIS A 143 16.31 3.03 8.05
C HIS A 143 15.26 2.79 6.97
N GLY A 144 14.86 3.81 6.21
CA GLY A 144 13.88 3.62 5.14
C GLY A 144 14.39 2.78 3.98
N GLN A 145 15.66 2.93 3.56
CA GLN A 145 16.26 2.06 2.55
C GLN A 145 16.43 0.63 3.06
N GLN A 146 16.76 0.46 4.34
CA GLN A 146 16.84 -0.86 4.97
C GLN A 146 15.48 -1.55 5.00
N ASP A 147 14.41 -0.87 5.43
CA ASP A 147 13.07 -1.44 5.43
C ASP A 147 12.56 -1.74 4.02
N LEU A 148 12.90 -0.90 3.03
CA LEU A 148 12.60 -1.16 1.63
C LEU A 148 13.31 -2.42 1.12
N PHE A 149 14.59 -2.57 1.45
CA PHE A 149 15.36 -3.78 1.13
C PHE A 149 14.72 -5.02 1.76
N ARG A 150 14.39 -4.96 3.06
CA ARG A 150 13.77 -6.08 3.81
C ARG A 150 12.46 -6.52 3.17
N VAL A 151 11.58 -5.58 2.83
CA VAL A 151 10.28 -5.87 2.18
C VAL A 151 10.46 -6.52 0.82
N LEU A 152 11.32 -5.96 -0.04
CA LEU A 152 11.52 -6.46 -1.40
C LEU A 152 12.24 -7.80 -1.42
N LYS A 153 13.26 -7.98 -0.57
CA LYS A 153 13.96 -9.25 -0.39
C LYS A 153 12.98 -10.33 0.09
N ALA A 154 12.21 -10.05 1.13
CA ALA A 154 11.21 -10.98 1.65
C ALA A 154 10.17 -11.35 0.58
N TYR A 155 9.72 -10.39 -0.26
CA TYR A 155 8.83 -10.68 -1.38
C TYR A 155 9.46 -11.65 -2.40
N SER A 156 10.71 -11.39 -2.80
CA SER A 156 11.42 -12.25 -3.76
C SER A 156 11.56 -13.70 -3.28
N LEU A 157 11.72 -13.89 -1.96
CA LEU A 157 11.74 -15.21 -1.32
C LEU A 157 10.36 -15.82 -1.16
N TYR A 158 9.33 -14.99 -0.97
CA TYR A 158 7.95 -15.43 -0.86
C TYR A 158 7.40 -15.93 -2.21
N ARG A 159 7.81 -15.29 -3.31
CA ARG A 159 7.43 -15.63 -4.70
C ARG A 159 8.67 -15.84 -5.57
N PRO A 160 9.43 -16.93 -5.39
CA PRO A 160 10.69 -17.16 -6.11
C PRO A 160 10.50 -17.27 -7.64
N GLU A 161 9.34 -17.77 -8.08
CA GLU A 161 9.00 -17.90 -9.51
C GLU A 161 8.86 -16.54 -10.23
N GLU A 162 8.43 -15.50 -9.52
CA GLU A 162 8.38 -14.12 -10.04
C GLU A 162 9.68 -13.37 -9.71
N GLY A 163 10.24 -13.63 -8.53
CA GLY A 163 11.41 -12.93 -8.00
C GLY A 163 11.12 -11.47 -7.69
N TYR A 164 12.03 -10.60 -8.11
CA TYR A 164 11.91 -9.16 -7.97
C TYR A 164 11.84 -8.47 -9.33
N CYS A 165 10.86 -7.58 -9.47
CA CYS A 165 10.71 -6.67 -10.60
C CYS A 165 10.88 -5.23 -10.12
N GLN A 166 11.68 -4.43 -10.85
CA GLN A 166 11.99 -3.05 -10.49
C GLN A 166 10.75 -2.18 -10.21
N ALA A 167 9.64 -2.43 -10.89
CA ALA A 167 8.39 -1.69 -10.70
C ALA A 167 7.75 -1.91 -9.32
N GLN A 168 8.17 -2.92 -8.55
CA GLN A 168 7.69 -3.18 -7.20
C GLN A 168 8.28 -2.24 -6.16
N ALA A 169 9.51 -1.72 -6.37
CA ALA A 169 10.16 -0.86 -5.39
C ALA A 169 9.42 0.47 -5.15
N PRO A 170 8.90 1.18 -6.17
CA PRO A 170 8.03 2.33 -5.97
C PRO A 170 6.78 1.99 -5.14
N ILE A 171 6.16 0.83 -5.37
CA ILE A 171 4.96 0.38 -4.64
C ILE A 171 5.30 0.14 -3.18
N ALA A 172 6.37 -0.61 -2.90
CA ALA A 172 6.85 -0.90 -1.55
C ALA A 172 7.22 0.38 -0.80
N ALA A 173 7.88 1.35 -1.46
CA ALA A 173 8.24 2.63 -0.87
C ALA A 173 6.99 3.44 -0.47
N VAL A 174 5.97 3.54 -1.32
CA VAL A 174 4.70 4.22 -0.97
C VAL A 174 4.01 3.58 0.22
N LEU A 175 4.06 2.25 0.32
CA LEU A 175 3.51 1.52 1.48
C LEU A 175 4.30 1.85 2.75
N LEU A 176 5.63 1.78 2.71
CA LEU A 176 6.50 2.08 3.86
C LEU A 176 6.37 3.51 4.39
N MET A 177 6.00 4.47 3.54
CA MET A 177 5.67 5.82 3.98
C MET A 177 4.43 5.89 4.90
N HIS A 178 3.60 4.84 4.96
CA HIS A 178 2.33 4.82 5.69
C HIS A 178 2.21 3.68 6.71
N MET A 179 3.05 2.65 6.65
CA MET A 179 2.94 1.48 7.50
C MET A 179 4.30 0.81 7.75
N PRO A 180 4.46 0.04 8.85
CA PRO A 180 5.68 -0.71 9.12
C PRO A 180 5.99 -1.77 8.06
N ALA A 181 7.24 -2.24 8.02
CA ALA A 181 7.75 -3.19 7.02
C ALA A 181 6.89 -4.46 6.85
N GLU A 182 6.45 -5.10 7.95
CA GLU A 182 5.62 -6.32 7.86
C GLU A 182 4.26 -6.04 7.20
N GLU A 183 3.59 -4.94 7.58
CA GLU A 183 2.31 -4.55 6.98
C GLU A 183 2.48 -4.17 5.49
N ALA A 184 3.59 -3.48 5.16
CA ALA A 184 3.94 -3.12 3.79
C ALA A 184 4.21 -4.37 2.93
N PHE A 185 4.92 -5.36 3.48
CA PHE A 185 5.13 -6.65 2.83
C PHE A 185 3.80 -7.34 2.50
N TRP A 186 2.87 -7.43 3.44
CA TRP A 186 1.57 -8.07 3.18
C TRP A 186 0.70 -7.28 2.21
N CYS A 187 0.76 -5.94 2.23
CA CYS A 187 0.10 -5.13 1.21
C CYS A 187 0.70 -5.36 -0.18
N LEU A 188 2.03 -5.41 -0.30
CA LEU A 188 2.71 -5.69 -1.58
C LEU A 188 2.31 -7.07 -2.12
N VAL A 189 2.30 -8.09 -1.25
CA VAL A 189 1.82 -9.44 -1.58
C VAL A 189 0.40 -9.40 -2.14
N GLN A 190 -0.52 -8.68 -1.48
CA GLN A 190 -1.90 -8.58 -1.96
C GLN A 190 -2.00 -7.83 -3.30
N ILE A 191 -1.23 -6.75 -3.48
CA ILE A 191 -1.20 -6.00 -4.75
C ILE A 191 -0.76 -6.92 -5.89
N CYS A 192 0.34 -7.65 -5.72
CA CYS A 192 0.87 -8.53 -6.76
C CYS A 192 -0.06 -9.72 -7.06
N GLU A 193 -0.59 -10.38 -6.04
CA GLU A 193 -1.37 -11.63 -6.26
C GLU A 193 -2.84 -11.40 -6.59
N LYS A 194 -3.47 -10.39 -6.00
CA LYS A 194 -4.92 -10.19 -6.11
C LYS A 194 -5.25 -9.06 -7.06
N TYR A 195 -4.55 -7.94 -7.02
CA TYR A 195 -4.91 -6.78 -7.84
C TYR A 195 -4.28 -6.82 -9.23
N LEU A 196 -2.99 -7.18 -9.30
CA LEU A 196 -2.14 -7.07 -10.49
C LEU A 196 -1.46 -8.41 -10.85
N PRO A 197 -2.20 -9.54 -10.88
CA PRO A 197 -1.58 -10.84 -11.11
C PRO A 197 -0.94 -10.92 -12.50
N GLY A 198 0.30 -11.43 -12.55
CA GLY A 198 1.08 -11.58 -13.77
C GLY A 198 1.76 -10.31 -14.29
N TYR A 199 1.59 -9.15 -13.63
CA TYR A 199 2.23 -7.89 -14.05
C TYR A 199 3.76 -7.95 -13.97
N TYR A 200 4.28 -8.64 -12.96
CA TYR A 200 5.72 -8.67 -12.65
C TYR A 200 6.42 -9.91 -13.19
N SER A 201 5.71 -10.74 -13.94
CA SER A 201 6.28 -11.93 -14.59
C SER A 201 7.14 -11.54 -15.79
N ALA A 202 8.08 -12.42 -16.15
CA ALA A 202 8.89 -12.26 -17.36
C ALA A 202 8.01 -12.13 -18.61
N GLY A 203 8.37 -11.21 -19.51
CA GLY A 203 7.67 -10.98 -20.79
C GLY A 203 6.47 -10.03 -20.72
N LEU A 204 6.05 -9.59 -19.52
CA LEU A 204 5.03 -8.54 -19.34
C LEU A 204 3.70 -8.80 -20.09
N GLU A 205 3.31 -10.07 -20.28
CA GLU A 205 2.13 -10.43 -21.08
C GLU A 205 0.84 -9.84 -20.48
N ALA A 206 0.71 -9.82 -19.15
CA ALA A 206 -0.45 -9.24 -18.49
C ALA A 206 -0.56 -7.72 -18.72
N ILE A 207 0.56 -7.01 -18.76
CA ILE A 207 0.60 -5.58 -19.06
C ILE A 207 0.28 -5.32 -20.53
N GLN A 208 0.83 -6.12 -21.44
CA GLN A 208 0.52 -6.01 -22.86
C GLN A 208 -0.98 -6.22 -23.11
N LEU A 209 -1.58 -7.26 -22.51
CA LEU A 209 -3.01 -7.50 -22.60
C LEU A 209 -3.83 -6.34 -22.03
N ASP A 210 -3.43 -5.80 -20.88
CA ASP A 210 -4.09 -4.62 -20.30
C ASP A 210 -3.90 -3.36 -21.16
N GLY A 211 -2.84 -3.29 -21.95
CA GLY A 211 -2.67 -2.26 -22.97
C GLY A 211 -3.67 -2.35 -24.10
N GLU A 212 -3.94 -3.55 -24.60
CA GLU A 212 -5.00 -3.76 -25.58
C GLU A 212 -6.38 -3.39 -25.00
N ILE A 213 -6.63 -3.75 -23.74
CA ILE A 213 -7.87 -3.36 -23.04
C ILE A 213 -7.98 -1.84 -22.92
N LEU A 214 -6.91 -1.16 -22.49
CA LEU A 214 -6.87 0.29 -22.36
C LEU A 214 -7.15 0.96 -23.71
N PHE A 215 -6.52 0.46 -24.77
CA PHE A 215 -6.67 0.99 -26.12
C PHE A 215 -8.08 0.80 -26.67
N ALA A 216 -8.69 -0.36 -26.45
CA ALA A 216 -10.07 -0.63 -26.83
C ALA A 216 -11.06 0.26 -26.07
N LEU A 217 -10.87 0.46 -24.76
CA LEU A 217 -11.68 1.38 -23.95
C LEU A 217 -11.50 2.84 -24.40
N LEU A 218 -10.29 3.23 -24.80
CA LEU A 218 -9.99 4.57 -25.31
C LEU A 218 -10.81 4.88 -26.55
N LYS A 219 -11.08 3.91 -27.41
CA LYS A 219 -11.95 4.08 -28.59
C LYS A 219 -13.33 4.63 -28.21
N ARG A 220 -13.88 4.23 -27.06
CA ARG A 220 -15.18 4.69 -26.54
C ARG A 220 -15.05 6.02 -25.79
N VAL A 221 -14.00 6.20 -25.00
CA VAL A 221 -13.79 7.38 -24.15
C VAL A 221 -13.33 8.61 -24.93
N SER A 222 -12.40 8.41 -25.88
CA SER A 222 -11.85 9.45 -26.74
C SER A 222 -11.50 8.86 -28.12
N PRO A 223 -12.48 8.83 -29.05
CA PRO A 223 -12.25 8.37 -30.41
C PRO A 223 -11.17 9.18 -31.16
N VAL A 224 -10.99 10.45 -30.77
CA VAL A 224 -9.96 11.34 -31.32
C VAL A 224 -8.56 10.83 -30.94
N ALA A 225 -8.31 10.62 -29.65
CA ALA A 225 -7.04 10.10 -29.15
C ALA A 225 -6.74 8.69 -29.71
N HIS A 226 -7.72 7.79 -29.70
CA HIS A 226 -7.55 6.44 -30.25
C HIS A 226 -7.17 6.46 -31.73
N ARG A 227 -7.84 7.27 -32.57
CA ARG A 227 -7.51 7.37 -34.00
C ARG A 227 -6.10 7.92 -34.21
N HIS A 228 -5.69 8.90 -33.42
CA HIS A 228 -4.34 9.47 -33.48
C HIS A 228 -3.26 8.43 -33.17
N LEU A 229 -3.36 7.77 -32.01
CA LEU A 229 -2.42 6.72 -31.61
C LEU A 229 -2.38 5.57 -32.62
N LYS A 230 -3.54 5.15 -33.15
CA LYS A 230 -3.62 4.13 -34.20
C LYS A 230 -2.93 4.56 -35.48
N LYS A 231 -3.15 5.80 -35.94
CA LYS A 231 -2.55 6.35 -37.17
C LYS A 231 -1.03 6.35 -37.08
N HIS A 232 -0.49 6.70 -35.92
CA HIS A 232 0.95 6.78 -35.68
C HIS A 232 1.55 5.48 -35.13
N LYS A 233 0.79 4.38 -35.08
CA LYS A 233 1.22 3.05 -34.60
C LYS A 233 1.92 3.10 -33.24
N ILE A 234 1.33 3.87 -32.31
CA ILE A 234 1.86 4.01 -30.95
C ILE A 234 1.21 2.95 -30.08
N ASP A 235 1.97 1.89 -29.79
CA ASP A 235 1.51 0.80 -28.97
C ASP A 235 1.41 1.22 -27.49
N PRO A 236 0.34 0.80 -26.77
CA PRO A 236 0.13 1.18 -25.37
C PRO A 236 1.31 0.90 -24.45
N ILE A 237 2.01 -0.21 -24.68
CA ILE A 237 3.18 -0.65 -23.90
C ILE A 237 4.29 0.42 -23.83
N LEU A 238 4.37 1.33 -24.82
CA LEU A 238 5.42 2.35 -24.88
C LEU A 238 5.25 3.48 -23.86
N TYR A 239 4.03 3.70 -23.34
CA TYR A 239 3.74 4.80 -22.42
C TYR A 239 3.07 4.35 -21.12
N MET A 240 2.31 3.25 -21.13
CA MET A 240 1.51 2.87 -19.96
C MET A 240 2.23 1.95 -18.98
N THR A 241 3.36 1.35 -19.37
CA THR A 241 4.02 0.29 -18.58
C THR A 241 4.32 0.78 -17.16
N GLU A 242 4.99 1.93 -17.04
CA GLU A 242 5.24 2.55 -15.73
C GLU A 242 3.95 2.91 -15.00
N TRP A 243 2.99 3.53 -15.70
CA TRP A 243 1.74 3.98 -15.12
C TRP A 243 0.99 2.85 -14.41
N PHE A 244 0.95 1.67 -15.04
CA PHE A 244 0.19 0.52 -14.56
C PHE A 244 1.00 -0.30 -13.57
N MET A 245 2.27 -0.60 -13.89
CA MET A 245 3.13 -1.42 -13.03
C MET A 245 3.49 -0.72 -11.72
N CYS A 246 3.55 0.61 -11.69
CA CYS A 246 3.82 1.37 -10.47
C CYS A 246 2.56 2.02 -9.88
N VAL A 247 1.37 1.71 -10.41
CA VAL A 247 0.08 2.30 -9.97
C VAL A 247 0.18 3.83 -9.86
N PHE A 248 0.77 4.45 -10.88
CA PHE A 248 1.02 5.88 -11.02
C PHE A 248 1.89 6.54 -9.92
N SER A 249 2.54 5.76 -9.05
CA SER A 249 3.34 6.29 -7.93
C SER A 249 4.56 7.12 -8.37
N ARG A 250 5.10 6.86 -9.57
CA ARG A 250 6.21 7.64 -10.16
C ARG A 250 5.76 8.81 -11.03
N THR A 251 4.51 8.81 -11.46
CA THR A 251 4.01 9.72 -12.50
C THR A 251 3.21 10.89 -11.91
N LEU A 252 2.36 10.61 -10.91
CA LEU A 252 1.46 11.62 -10.34
C LEU A 252 2.10 12.37 -9.17
N PRO A 253 1.71 13.64 -8.94
CA PRO A 253 2.01 14.36 -7.71
C PRO A 253 1.49 13.59 -6.48
N TRP A 254 2.20 13.72 -5.35
CA TRP A 254 1.95 12.93 -4.15
C TRP A 254 0.49 12.94 -3.68
N ALA A 255 -0.13 14.11 -3.61
CA ALA A 255 -1.53 14.26 -3.21
C ALA A 255 -2.47 13.41 -4.09
N SER A 256 -2.26 13.42 -5.41
CA SER A 256 -3.01 12.62 -6.38
C SER A 256 -2.73 11.12 -6.25
N VAL A 257 -1.47 10.71 -6.02
CA VAL A 257 -1.11 9.30 -5.77
C VAL A 257 -1.93 8.74 -4.62
N LEU A 258 -1.96 9.44 -3.48
CA LEU A 258 -2.68 8.98 -2.29
C LEU A 258 -4.17 8.79 -2.56
N ARG A 259 -4.78 9.73 -3.31
CA ARG A 259 -6.20 9.65 -3.65
C ARG A 259 -6.52 8.53 -4.63
N VAL A 260 -5.64 8.30 -5.61
CA VAL A 260 -5.74 7.16 -6.53
C VAL A 260 -5.62 5.85 -5.77
N TRP A 261 -4.67 5.75 -4.84
CA TRP A 261 -4.44 4.56 -4.02
C TRP A 261 -5.60 4.24 -3.06
N ASP A 262 -6.19 5.27 -2.42
CA ASP A 262 -7.41 5.12 -1.61
C ASP A 262 -8.54 4.44 -2.39
N MET A 263 -8.73 4.84 -3.66
CA MET A 263 -9.75 4.25 -4.54
C MET A 263 -9.31 2.90 -5.11
N PHE A 264 -8.04 2.73 -5.47
CA PHE A 264 -7.49 1.49 -6.02
C PHE A 264 -7.65 0.33 -5.05
N PHE A 265 -7.31 0.50 -3.78
CA PHE A 265 -7.50 -0.57 -2.79
C PHE A 265 -8.99 -0.94 -2.62
N CYS A 266 -9.90 0.03 -2.69
CA CYS A 266 -11.32 -0.22 -2.53
C CYS A 266 -11.99 -0.81 -3.78
N GLU A 267 -11.65 -0.31 -4.96
CA GLU A 267 -12.38 -0.56 -6.22
C GLU A 267 -11.57 -1.32 -7.28
N GLY A 268 -10.31 -1.67 -6.97
CA GLY A 268 -9.43 -2.46 -7.81
C GLY A 268 -8.82 -1.72 -9.00
N VAL A 269 -8.28 -2.50 -9.93
CA VAL A 269 -7.54 -2.01 -11.11
C VAL A 269 -8.37 -1.08 -12.02
N LYS A 270 -9.71 -1.10 -11.92
CA LYS A 270 -10.57 -0.17 -12.65
C LYS A 270 -10.14 1.28 -12.48
N ILE A 271 -9.66 1.66 -11.31
CA ILE A 271 -9.18 3.01 -11.05
C ILE A 271 -7.94 3.32 -11.89
N VAL A 272 -6.99 2.38 -12.02
CA VAL A 272 -5.79 2.52 -12.85
C VAL A 272 -6.16 2.77 -14.31
N PHE A 273 -7.11 1.99 -14.86
CA PHE A 273 -7.63 2.21 -16.21
C PHE A 273 -8.30 3.59 -16.36
N ARG A 274 -9.12 4.00 -15.40
CA ARG A 274 -9.78 5.32 -15.44
C ARG A 274 -8.76 6.46 -15.43
N VAL A 275 -7.71 6.37 -14.60
CA VAL A 275 -6.63 7.37 -14.56
C VAL A 275 -5.96 7.45 -15.94
N GLY A 276 -5.51 6.32 -16.49
CA GLY A 276 -4.87 6.28 -17.82
C GLY A 276 -5.76 6.86 -18.92
N LEU A 277 -7.05 6.50 -18.95
CA LEU A 277 -8.01 7.02 -19.92
C LEU A 277 -8.26 8.52 -19.77
N VAL A 278 -8.35 9.03 -18.54
CA VAL A 278 -8.49 10.46 -18.26
C VAL A 278 -7.26 11.22 -18.75
N LEU A 279 -6.05 10.75 -18.44
CA LEU A 279 -4.81 11.39 -18.86
C LEU A 279 -4.69 11.40 -20.40
N LEU A 280 -4.96 10.28 -21.07
CA LEU A 280 -4.97 10.21 -22.54
C LEU A 280 -6.03 11.12 -23.17
N LYS A 281 -7.24 11.18 -22.60
CA LYS A 281 -8.30 12.12 -23.03
C LYS A 281 -7.86 13.57 -22.83
N CYS A 282 -7.19 13.87 -21.71
CA CYS A 282 -6.69 15.21 -21.43
C CYS A 282 -5.57 15.61 -22.39
N MET A 283 -4.65 14.72 -22.74
CA MET A 283 -3.54 15.07 -23.62
C MET A 283 -3.92 15.08 -25.10
N LEU A 284 -4.75 14.13 -25.55
CA LEU A 284 -4.97 13.85 -26.98
C LEU A 284 -6.45 13.94 -27.41
N GLY A 285 -7.35 14.38 -26.52
CA GLY A 285 -8.80 14.30 -26.75
C GLY A 285 -9.43 15.34 -27.66
N SER A 286 -8.68 16.36 -28.10
CA SER A 286 -9.19 17.40 -29.01
C SER A 286 -8.28 17.61 -30.21
N GLN A 287 -8.86 18.04 -31.33
CA GLN A 287 -8.11 18.34 -32.56
C GLN A 287 -7.08 19.45 -32.34
N GLU A 288 -7.38 20.41 -31.47
CA GLU A 288 -6.45 21.49 -31.11
C GLU A 288 -5.18 20.95 -30.46
N LYS A 289 -5.31 20.00 -29.53
CA LYS A 289 -4.16 19.36 -28.87
C LYS A 289 -3.33 18.53 -29.85
N LEU A 290 -3.98 17.90 -30.83
CA LEU A 290 -3.30 17.14 -31.87
C LEU A 290 -2.51 18.00 -32.87
N LYS A 291 -2.78 19.31 -33.00
CA LYS A 291 -2.02 20.18 -33.92
C LYS A 291 -0.52 20.23 -33.58
N VAL A 292 -0.21 20.09 -32.29
CA VAL A 292 1.16 20.09 -31.76
C VAL A 292 1.81 18.70 -31.87
N CYS A 293 1.00 17.64 -32.02
CA CYS A 293 1.44 16.26 -32.11
C CYS A 293 1.27 15.74 -33.53
N GLN A 294 2.17 16.13 -34.45
CA GLN A 294 2.04 15.76 -35.87
C GLN A 294 2.54 14.34 -36.18
N GLY A 295 3.44 13.81 -35.36
CA GLY A 295 4.08 12.52 -35.56
C GLY A 295 4.13 11.65 -34.31
N GLN A 296 4.83 10.53 -34.45
CA GLN A 296 5.04 9.58 -33.35
C GLN A 296 5.91 10.18 -32.24
N TYR A 297 6.97 10.92 -32.61
CA TYR A 297 7.92 11.48 -31.66
C TYR A 297 7.28 12.51 -30.73
N GLU A 298 6.59 13.52 -31.27
CA GLU A 298 5.93 14.58 -30.48
C GLU A 298 4.85 13.99 -29.58
N THR A 299 4.14 12.97 -30.08
CA THR A 299 3.12 12.28 -29.28
C THR A 299 3.76 11.52 -28.11
N MET A 300 4.89 10.85 -28.32
CA MET A 300 5.59 10.13 -27.25
C MET A 300 6.18 11.09 -26.20
N GLU A 301 6.73 12.23 -26.62
CA GLU A 301 7.21 13.26 -25.69
C GLU A 301 6.07 13.80 -24.82
N LEU A 302 4.91 14.09 -25.41
CA LEU A 302 3.74 14.52 -24.66
C LEU A 302 3.26 13.46 -23.66
N LEU A 303 3.27 12.17 -24.05
CA LEU A 303 2.84 11.07 -23.17
C LEU A 303 3.82 10.83 -22.02
N ARG A 304 5.11 11.12 -22.19
CA ARG A 304 6.13 11.03 -21.13
C ARG A 304 6.11 12.25 -20.20
N ALA A 305 5.84 13.44 -20.75
CA ALA A 305 5.83 14.70 -20.03
C ALA A 305 4.40 15.24 -19.84
N ILE A 306 3.60 14.53 -19.03
CA ILE A 306 2.22 14.90 -18.75
C ILE A 306 2.17 16.29 -18.10
N GLU A 307 1.34 17.18 -18.64
CA GLU A 307 1.21 18.53 -18.09
C GLU A 307 0.71 18.50 -16.63
N PRO A 308 1.36 19.23 -15.69
CA PRO A 308 1.02 19.20 -14.26
C PRO A 308 -0.43 19.54 -13.94
N ARG A 309 -1.10 20.36 -14.76
CA ARG A 309 -2.51 20.75 -14.59
C ARG A 309 -3.46 19.55 -14.62
N TYR A 310 -3.16 18.51 -15.41
CA TYR A 310 -4.01 17.32 -15.52
C TYR A 310 -3.79 16.35 -14.36
N MET A 311 -2.69 16.51 -13.63
CA MET A 311 -2.30 15.64 -12.54
C MET A 311 -2.65 16.22 -11.16
N GLN A 312 -3.23 17.42 -11.10
CA GLN A 312 -3.68 18.04 -9.85
C GLN A 312 -4.83 17.26 -9.23
N GLU A 313 -4.80 17.08 -7.90
CA GLU A 313 -5.73 16.22 -7.16
C GLU A 313 -7.19 16.52 -7.48
N GLY A 314 -7.63 17.77 -7.30
CA GLY A 314 -9.04 18.14 -7.46
C GLY A 314 -9.57 17.91 -8.87
N PHE A 315 -8.79 18.25 -9.89
CA PHE A 315 -9.15 18.03 -11.29
C PHE A 315 -9.19 16.54 -11.63
N LEU A 316 -8.10 15.83 -11.34
CA LEU A 316 -7.92 14.43 -11.73
C LEU A 316 -8.98 13.53 -11.08
N ILE A 317 -9.24 13.72 -9.78
CA ILE A 317 -10.21 12.90 -9.05
C ILE A 317 -11.63 13.14 -9.57
N ARG A 318 -12.00 14.38 -9.89
CA ARG A 318 -13.30 14.68 -10.50
C ARG A 318 -13.48 13.93 -11.83
N GLU A 319 -12.52 14.05 -12.74
CA GLU A 319 -12.58 13.38 -14.06
C GLU A 319 -12.61 11.84 -13.93
N ILE A 320 -11.85 11.27 -12.99
CA ILE A 320 -11.86 9.81 -12.73
C ILE A 320 -13.24 9.33 -12.27
N LEU A 321 -13.89 10.08 -11.38
CA LEU A 321 -15.20 9.70 -10.84
C LEU A 321 -16.31 9.83 -11.89
N GLU A 322 -16.25 10.85 -12.74
CA GLU A 322 -17.20 11.11 -13.82
C GLU A 322 -17.04 10.16 -15.02
N LEU A 323 -15.87 9.52 -15.19
CA LEU A 323 -15.64 8.63 -16.33
C LEU A 323 -16.57 7.40 -16.31
N PRO A 324 -17.39 7.16 -17.35
CA PRO A 324 -18.37 6.06 -17.38
C PRO A 324 -17.73 4.74 -17.83
N VAL A 325 -16.66 4.32 -17.16
CA VAL A 325 -16.01 3.02 -17.38
C VAL A 325 -16.20 2.15 -16.14
N SER A 326 -17.00 1.11 -16.27
CA SER A 326 -17.32 0.18 -15.20
C SER A 326 -16.34 -1.00 -15.15
N GLU A 327 -16.37 -1.74 -14.04
CA GLU A 327 -15.65 -3.00 -13.88
C GLU A 327 -16.05 -4.02 -14.96
N ARG A 328 -17.35 -4.11 -15.24
CA ARG A 328 -17.91 -4.99 -16.28
C ARG A 328 -17.40 -4.66 -17.69
N ASP A 329 -17.15 -3.38 -17.97
CA ASP A 329 -16.56 -2.98 -19.26
C ASP A 329 -15.13 -3.53 -19.41
N ILE A 330 -14.35 -3.46 -18.33
CA ILE A 330 -12.97 -3.97 -18.30
C ILE A 330 -12.97 -5.50 -18.41
N GLU A 331 -13.84 -6.20 -17.69
CA GLU A 331 -13.97 -7.66 -17.79
C GLU A 331 -14.39 -8.12 -19.20
N LYS A 332 -15.37 -7.42 -19.79
CA LYS A 332 -15.82 -7.71 -21.16
C LYS A 332 -14.68 -7.55 -22.17
N GLU A 333 -13.91 -6.47 -22.02
CA GLU A 333 -12.78 -6.20 -22.90
C GLU A 333 -11.64 -7.20 -22.65
N HIS A 334 -11.35 -7.53 -21.39
CA HIS A 334 -10.38 -8.57 -21.03
C HIS A 334 -10.69 -9.90 -21.70
N LEU A 335 -11.93 -10.38 -21.61
CA LEU A 335 -12.34 -11.62 -22.28
C LEU A 335 -12.20 -11.54 -23.80
N SER A 336 -12.42 -10.36 -24.38
CA SER A 336 -12.36 -10.17 -25.83
C SER A 336 -10.91 -10.13 -26.32
N GLN A 337 -10.05 -9.37 -25.65
CA GLN A 337 -8.62 -9.31 -25.96
C GLN A 337 -7.90 -10.62 -25.65
N LEU A 338 -8.30 -11.35 -24.61
CA LEU A 338 -7.74 -12.67 -24.32
C LEU A 338 -8.05 -13.69 -25.42
N ARG A 339 -9.24 -13.63 -26.05
CA ARG A 339 -9.55 -14.48 -27.21
C ARG A 339 -8.66 -14.13 -28.41
N LEU A 340 -8.55 -12.84 -28.74
CA LEU A 340 -7.70 -12.36 -29.83
C LEU A 340 -6.20 -12.69 -29.61
N TRP A 341 -5.75 -12.62 -28.35
CA TRP A 341 -4.40 -13.01 -27.97
C TRP A 341 -4.17 -14.49 -28.23
N LYS A 342 -5.10 -15.36 -27.82
CA LYS A 342 -5.00 -16.81 -28.06
C LYS A 342 -4.93 -17.15 -29.54
N GLU A 343 -5.69 -16.46 -30.37
CA GLU A 343 -5.70 -16.67 -31.83
C GLU A 343 -4.40 -16.20 -32.50
N SER A 344 -3.79 -15.12 -32.01
CA SER A 344 -2.61 -14.51 -32.65
C SER A 344 -1.26 -14.97 -32.09
N ARG A 345 -1.20 -15.29 -30.79
CA ARG A 345 0.05 -15.55 -30.05
C ARG A 345 0.06 -16.88 -29.29
N GLY A 346 -1.07 -17.60 -29.25
CA GLY A 346 -1.22 -18.82 -28.46
C GLY A 346 -1.59 -18.56 -27.00
N GLU A 347 -1.46 -19.60 -26.15
CA GLU A 347 -1.76 -19.45 -24.72
C GLU A 347 -0.80 -18.48 -24.03
N LEU A 348 -1.32 -17.73 -23.04
CA LEU A 348 -0.48 -16.97 -22.12
C LEU A 348 0.48 -17.93 -21.41
N ARG A 349 1.76 -17.57 -21.38
CA ARG A 349 2.80 -18.34 -20.71
C ARG A 349 2.62 -18.28 -19.20
N CYS A 350 2.24 -17.11 -18.68
CA CYS A 350 1.94 -16.93 -17.27
C CYS A 350 0.46 -17.25 -16.98
N LYS A 351 0.21 -18.43 -16.38
CA LYS A 351 -1.12 -18.84 -15.89
C LYS A 351 -1.38 -18.23 -14.52
N SER A 352 -1.63 -16.92 -14.51
CA SER A 352 -2.00 -16.17 -13.32
C SER A 352 -3.47 -16.38 -12.92
N PRO A 353 -3.81 -16.38 -11.62
CA PRO A 353 -5.20 -16.42 -11.19
C PRO A 353 -5.98 -15.18 -11.67
N PRO A 354 -7.32 -15.24 -11.75
CA PRO A 354 -8.13 -14.07 -12.07
C PRO A 354 -7.88 -12.94 -11.07
N ARG A 355 -7.74 -11.72 -11.58
CA ARG A 355 -7.61 -10.54 -10.72
C ARG A 355 -8.89 -10.28 -9.93
N MET A 356 -8.73 -9.71 -8.74
CA MET A 356 -9.81 -9.30 -7.86
C MET A 356 -10.11 -7.81 -8.07
N HIS A 357 -11.39 -7.49 -8.25
CA HIS A 357 -11.85 -6.13 -8.52
C HIS A 357 -12.11 -5.31 -7.23
N GLY A 358 -11.13 -5.30 -6.33
CA GLY A 358 -11.12 -4.49 -5.12
C GLY A 358 -11.53 -5.22 -3.84
N ALA A 359 -11.62 -4.44 -2.76
CA ALA A 359 -11.74 -4.95 -1.39
C ALA A 359 -12.91 -5.91 -1.17
N ARG A 360 -14.08 -5.65 -1.79
CA ARG A 360 -15.24 -6.53 -1.67
C ARG A 360 -15.02 -7.91 -2.30
N ALA A 361 -14.36 -7.97 -3.45
CA ALA A 361 -14.07 -9.24 -4.12
C ALA A 361 -13.08 -10.07 -3.31
N ILE A 362 -12.05 -9.41 -2.76
CA ILE A 362 -11.04 -10.06 -1.90
C ILE A 362 -11.69 -10.63 -0.64
N MET A 363 -12.51 -9.86 0.07
CA MET A 363 -13.19 -10.35 1.27
C MET A 363 -14.22 -11.45 1.01
N ALA A 364 -14.76 -11.52 -0.21
CA ALA A 364 -15.66 -12.61 -0.59
C ALA A 364 -14.90 -13.90 -0.91
N ALA A 365 -13.72 -13.78 -1.52
CA ALA A 365 -12.84 -14.91 -1.82
C ALA A 365 -12.17 -15.47 -0.57
N ASP A 366 -11.68 -14.59 0.31
CA ASP A 366 -10.95 -14.92 1.54
C ASP A 366 -11.70 -14.31 2.75
N PRO A 367 -12.81 -14.92 3.21
CA PRO A 367 -13.62 -14.37 4.29
C PRO A 367 -12.86 -14.36 5.62
N PRO A 368 -12.77 -13.21 6.33
CA PRO A 368 -12.04 -13.12 7.59
C PRO A 368 -12.74 -13.88 8.72
N SER A 369 -11.97 -14.45 9.64
CA SER A 369 -12.50 -14.80 10.96
C SER A 369 -12.59 -13.56 11.85
N LYS A 370 -13.41 -13.61 12.91
CA LYS A 370 -13.46 -12.54 13.93
C LYS A 370 -12.10 -12.32 14.60
N GLN A 371 -11.26 -13.36 14.67
CA GLN A 371 -9.93 -13.28 15.26
C GLN A 371 -8.97 -12.51 14.37
N ASP A 372 -9.03 -12.70 13.05
CA ASP A 372 -8.16 -12.03 12.07
C ASP A 372 -8.35 -10.51 12.04
N LEU A 373 -9.56 -10.05 12.36
CA LEU A 373 -9.88 -8.62 12.38
C LEU A 373 -9.83 -7.99 13.77
N ARG A 374 -9.47 -8.78 14.79
CA ARG A 374 -9.33 -8.28 16.16
C ARG A 374 -8.24 -7.20 16.19
N GLN A 375 -8.61 -6.05 16.74
CA GLN A 375 -7.68 -4.94 16.90
C GLN A 375 -6.73 -5.24 18.07
N ARG A 376 -5.43 -5.06 17.85
CA ARG A 376 -4.37 -5.18 18.86
C ARG A 376 -3.60 -3.86 18.93
N PRO A 377 -4.07 -2.88 19.71
CA PRO A 377 -3.36 -1.60 19.83
C PRO A 377 -2.01 -1.82 20.50
N THR A 378 -0.93 -1.38 19.85
CA THR A 378 0.43 -1.43 20.41
C THR A 378 0.62 -0.44 21.56
N ILE A 379 -0.18 0.63 21.58
CA ILE A 379 -0.18 1.67 22.62
C ILE A 379 -1.60 1.73 23.19
N THR A 380 -1.73 1.40 24.48
CA THR A 380 -2.98 1.56 25.24
C THR A 380 -2.78 2.71 26.22
N VAL A 381 -3.48 3.83 26.00
CA VAL A 381 -3.47 4.94 26.94
C VAL A 381 -4.51 4.65 28.01
N GLU A 382 -4.04 4.29 29.21
CA GLU A 382 -4.90 4.17 30.38
C GLU A 382 -5.28 5.56 30.86
N PHE A 383 -6.56 5.90 30.77
CA PHE A 383 -7.07 7.11 31.40
C PHE A 383 -7.35 6.81 32.88
N PRO A 384 -6.97 7.71 33.81
CA PRO A 384 -7.36 7.58 35.20
C PRO A 384 -8.90 7.50 35.29
N PRO A 385 -9.47 6.65 36.16
CA PRO A 385 -10.92 6.61 36.33
C PRO A 385 -11.39 7.99 36.75
N SER A 386 -12.17 8.65 35.88
CA SER A 386 -12.85 9.89 36.24
C SER A 386 -13.72 9.61 37.45
N SER A 387 -13.44 10.30 38.56
CA SER A 387 -14.29 10.32 39.75
C SER A 387 -15.71 10.66 39.32
N LYS A 388 -16.59 9.65 39.26
CA LYS A 388 -18.02 9.88 39.11
C LYS A 388 -18.47 10.61 40.37
N ASN A 389 -18.85 11.87 40.20
CA ASN A 389 -19.59 12.60 41.21
C ASN A 389 -20.82 11.79 41.59
N THR A 390 -20.88 11.44 42.87
CA THR A 390 -22.08 11.13 43.63
C THR A 390 -23.10 12.24 43.44
N GLU A 391 -24.29 11.91 42.94
CA GLU A 391 -25.59 12.27 43.52
C GLU A 391 -26.74 11.78 42.62
N GLU A 392 -27.87 11.48 43.26
CA GLU A 392 -29.19 11.10 42.72
C GLU A 392 -29.42 9.65 42.27
N GLU A 393 -29.89 8.81 43.21
CA GLU A 393 -31.28 8.34 43.19
C GLU A 393 -31.63 7.64 44.53
N LYS A 394 -32.45 8.32 45.33
CA LYS A 394 -33.30 7.72 46.37
C LYS A 394 -34.65 7.39 45.75
N ASP A 395 -35.30 6.39 46.34
CA ASP A 395 -36.71 6.00 46.22
C ASP A 395 -37.13 5.10 45.05
N LYS A 396 -37.13 3.79 45.35
CA LYS A 396 -38.38 3.02 45.45
C LYS A 396 -38.19 1.74 46.25
N LYS A 397 -38.76 1.70 47.46
CA LYS A 397 -38.94 0.51 48.29
C LYS A 397 -40.43 0.30 48.54
N LYS A 398 -40.96 -0.88 48.19
CA LYS A 398 -42.04 -1.64 48.87
C LYS A 398 -42.27 -2.95 48.08
N THR A 399 -41.77 -4.10 48.58
CA THR A 399 -42.46 -5.18 49.35
C THR A 399 -43.43 -6.00 48.50
N ASN A 400 -43.51 -7.34 48.53
CA ASN A 400 -43.24 -8.34 49.57
C ASN A 400 -43.03 -9.73 48.86
N GLY A 401 -42.20 -10.67 49.32
CA GLY A 401 -42.49 -11.54 50.46
C GLY A 401 -41.45 -12.67 50.61
N GLN A 402 -41.09 -12.94 51.86
CA GLN A 402 -40.13 -13.95 52.35
C GLN A 402 -40.64 -15.40 52.24
N LYS A 403 -39.69 -16.35 52.17
CA LYS A 403 -39.63 -17.50 53.09
C LYS A 403 -38.17 -17.98 53.22
N THR A 404 -37.76 -18.12 54.49
CA THR A 404 -36.47 -18.54 55.08
C THR A 404 -36.36 -20.06 55.22
N GLU A 405 -35.12 -20.58 55.28
CA GLU A 405 -34.58 -21.63 56.20
C GLU A 405 -33.27 -22.22 55.62
N THR A 406 -32.08 -21.85 56.15
CA THR A 406 -31.21 -22.54 57.16
C THR A 406 -30.29 -23.67 56.64
N SER A 407 -28.98 -23.47 56.83
CA SER A 407 -27.81 -24.41 56.77
C SER A 407 -27.79 -25.40 57.98
N PRO A 408 -26.80 -26.33 58.25
CA PRO A 408 -25.41 -26.55 57.75
C PRO A 408 -25.00 -28.09 57.66
N PRO A 409 -23.77 -28.61 57.99
CA PRO A 409 -22.39 -28.47 57.41
C PRO A 409 -21.62 -29.81 57.12
N GLU A 410 -20.35 -29.67 56.67
CA GLU A 410 -19.12 -30.49 56.94
C GLU A 410 -18.92 -31.94 56.42
N THR A 411 -17.81 -32.20 55.69
CA THR A 411 -16.67 -33.03 56.18
C THR A 411 -15.41 -32.93 55.28
N ALA A 412 -14.25 -33.04 55.95
CA ALA A 412 -12.89 -32.95 55.45
C ALA A 412 -12.33 -34.27 54.86
N ASN A 413 -11.23 -34.18 54.08
CA ASN A 413 -10.06 -35.03 54.31
C ASN A 413 -8.79 -34.54 53.59
N GLN A 414 -7.67 -34.67 54.30
CA GLN A 414 -6.29 -34.31 53.93
C GLN A 414 -5.45 -35.55 53.57
N HIS A 415 -4.29 -35.30 52.94
CA HIS A 415 -3.01 -36.05 53.01
C HIS A 415 -2.90 -37.41 52.27
N LEU A 416 -1.86 -37.75 51.47
CA LEU A 416 -0.41 -37.87 51.75
C LEU A 416 0.46 -37.93 50.45
N LEU A 417 1.72 -37.47 50.54
CA LEU A 417 2.90 -37.90 49.74
C LEU A 417 3.69 -38.95 50.57
N PRO A 418 4.62 -39.76 49.99
CA PRO A 418 6.06 -39.37 49.97
C PRO A 418 6.99 -39.94 48.86
N GLN A 419 8.06 -39.17 48.56
CA GLN A 419 9.50 -39.54 48.36
C GLN A 419 9.96 -40.47 47.22
N ASP A 420 11.22 -40.51 46.75
CA ASP A 420 12.42 -39.66 46.56
C ASP A 420 13.49 -40.61 45.94
N GLN A 421 14.48 -40.11 45.16
CA GLN A 421 15.86 -40.61 44.91
C GLN A 421 16.33 -40.26 43.47
N LEU A 422 17.16 -39.24 43.24
CA LEU A 422 18.63 -39.08 43.39
C LEU A 422 19.47 -39.42 42.11
N LEU A 423 20.21 -38.39 41.66
CA LEU A 423 21.27 -38.22 40.61
C LEU A 423 22.58 -39.02 40.93
N PRO A 424 23.77 -38.93 40.24
CA PRO A 424 24.28 -37.92 39.25
C PRO A 424 25.26 -38.41 38.13
N GLY A 425 25.78 -37.48 37.30
CA GLY A 425 27.13 -37.61 36.69
C GLY A 425 27.40 -36.93 35.33
N GLN A 426 28.06 -35.75 35.34
CA GLN A 426 28.80 -35.09 34.21
C GLN A 426 30.28 -35.61 34.18
N PRO A 427 31.14 -35.41 33.13
CA PRO A 427 31.55 -34.09 32.58
C PRO A 427 32.05 -34.01 31.09
N GLN A 428 32.26 -32.76 30.62
CA GLN A 428 33.00 -32.30 29.41
C GLN A 428 34.54 -32.43 29.58
N PRO A 429 35.45 -32.35 28.54
CA PRO A 429 35.84 -31.06 27.91
C PRO A 429 36.62 -30.99 26.54
N LEU A 430 36.86 -29.74 26.08
CA LEU A 430 38.07 -29.14 25.47
C LEU A 430 38.42 -29.21 23.93
N LEU A 431 38.42 -28.01 23.29
CA LEU A 431 39.27 -27.35 22.26
C LEU A 431 40.13 -28.12 21.21
N LYS A 432 40.18 -27.58 19.97
CA LYS A 432 41.42 -27.32 19.18
C LYS A 432 41.22 -26.46 17.90
N ASP A 433 42.27 -25.70 17.59
CA ASP A 433 42.48 -24.69 16.53
C ASP A 433 42.71 -25.22 15.09
N THR A 434 42.51 -24.30 14.12
CA THR A 434 42.95 -24.04 12.70
C THR A 434 44.08 -24.89 12.03
N PRO A 435 44.29 -24.89 10.67
CA PRO A 435 44.49 -23.70 9.80
C PRO A 435 44.07 -23.76 8.29
N LEU A 436 44.23 -22.58 7.66
CA LEU A 436 44.19 -22.17 6.24
C LEU A 436 44.73 -23.14 5.18
N GLN A 437 44.08 -23.15 4.00
CA GLN A 437 44.76 -23.23 2.70
C GLN A 437 43.94 -22.51 1.61
N GLY A 438 44.57 -21.57 0.91
CA GLY A 438 43.98 -20.84 -0.21
C GLY A 438 44.26 -21.48 -1.56
N SER A 439 43.57 -21.01 -2.60
CA SER A 439 44.17 -20.75 -3.90
C SER A 439 43.26 -19.90 -4.77
N ASN A 440 43.90 -18.94 -5.42
CA ASN A 440 43.42 -18.06 -6.47
C ASN A 440 43.00 -18.79 -7.75
N GLN A 441 42.16 -18.10 -8.54
CA GLN A 441 42.17 -17.90 -10.00
C GLN A 441 40.72 -17.95 -10.54
N SER A 442 40.26 -17.21 -11.54
CA SER A 442 40.64 -15.96 -12.23
C SER A 442 39.51 -15.72 -13.26
N LEU A 443 39.14 -14.46 -13.47
CA LEU A 443 38.72 -13.84 -14.75
C LEU A 443 37.57 -14.47 -15.57
N SER A 444 36.49 -13.70 -15.78
CA SER A 444 36.10 -13.21 -17.12
C SER A 444 34.75 -12.46 -17.08
N SER A 445 34.78 -11.23 -17.61
CA SER A 445 33.69 -10.43 -18.20
C SER A 445 32.45 -11.21 -18.67
N ALA A 446 31.23 -10.68 -18.55
CA ALA A 446 30.77 -9.60 -19.42
C ALA A 446 29.61 -8.77 -18.82
N GLU A 447 29.75 -7.45 -19.01
CA GLU A 447 28.74 -6.40 -18.95
C GLU A 447 27.56 -6.74 -19.86
N HIS A 448 26.32 -6.59 -19.41
CA HIS A 448 25.15 -6.32 -20.27
C HIS A 448 24.24 -5.32 -19.54
N ASP A 449 24.48 -4.03 -19.82
CA ASP A 449 23.51 -2.96 -19.67
C ASP A 449 22.37 -3.17 -20.66
N THR A 450 21.10 -3.13 -20.23
CA THR A 450 19.96 -2.96 -21.14
C THR A 450 18.73 -2.33 -20.45
N TYR A 451 18.61 -1.00 -20.62
CA TYR A 451 17.44 -0.13 -20.82
C TYR A 451 16.31 0.05 -19.78
N LEU A 452 16.26 1.30 -19.27
CA LEU A 452 15.19 2.32 -19.34
C LEU A 452 13.71 1.89 -19.36
#